data_AF-A0A8C0J0A2-F1
#
_entry.id   AF-A0A8C0J0A2-F1
#
_cell.length_a   1.000
_cell.length_b   1.000
_cell.length_c   1.000
_cell.angle_alpha   90.00
_cell.angle_beta   90.00
_cell.angle_gamma   90.00
#
_symmetry.space_group_name_H-M   'P 1'
#
loop_
_entity.id
_entity.type
_entity.pdbx_description
1 polymer ?
#
loop_
_entity_poly.entity_id
_entity_poly.type
_entity_poly.pdbx_seq_one_letter_code
_entity_poly.pdbx_strand_id
1 'polypeptide(L)'
;IMLRRLLIPLTYFCLQTWLGIPQLSMMPDAFDDQYIGCAEEMDEIVSELLEKEKSMSSLFRTVWENAEKEWECVKKEISLPKGFEDEYGRAIVAYTDNDFHSELNAAVRGAGTSRAHYMASFHFKAFHYYLTRALQLLRGRCDVMYNMTVYRGVSARFQHTGSGDIRFGHFASSSIKEEVAERYSTKNLTTTPTLFTIQTCFGVKIWNFSYSPPDEEVLIPAHEIFNVTRGQDSNSFVLRSTNRTCSHFNCAYLGEERRGQPGTVTAAAGGVAPLPRDQCREGGSVADGASRAASGGPEVSHTYHVQKSQNRDLHDLRTYLQP
;
A
#
# COMPACT_ATOMS: atom_id res chain seq x y z
N ILE A 1 29.32 8.19 -55.54
CA ILE A 1 29.34 9.28 -54.54
C ILE A 1 28.16 9.04 -53.60
N MET A 2 28.45 8.45 -52.45
CA MET A 2 27.47 8.21 -51.38
C MET A 2 27.19 9.51 -50.64
N LEU A 3 25.93 9.82 -50.36
CA LEU A 3 25.57 10.71 -49.26
C LEU A 3 24.22 10.23 -48.69
N ARG A 4 24.25 9.30 -47.72
CA ARG A 4 24.37 9.47 -46.26
C ARG A 4 22.97 9.52 -45.63
N ARG A 5 22.62 8.39 -45.02
CA ARG A 5 21.41 8.13 -44.22
C ARG A 5 21.31 9.15 -43.09
N LEU A 6 20.20 9.90 -43.03
CA LEU A 6 19.79 10.62 -41.84
C LEU A 6 19.17 9.62 -40.85
N LEU A 7 20.03 8.89 -40.14
CA LEU A 7 19.68 8.30 -38.85
C LEU A 7 19.93 9.38 -37.81
N ILE A 8 18.92 10.20 -37.54
CA ILE A 8 18.88 10.97 -36.30
C ILE A 8 18.64 9.93 -35.20
N PRO A 9 19.56 9.74 -34.25
CA PRO A 9 19.45 8.63 -33.33
C PRO A 9 18.32 8.93 -32.33
N LEU A 10 17.39 7.98 -32.21
CA LEU A 10 16.37 7.88 -31.15
C LEU A 10 16.96 7.91 -29.72
N THR A 11 18.28 8.02 -29.56
CA THR A 11 18.98 8.16 -28.29
C THR A 11 18.90 9.57 -27.71
N TYR A 12 18.56 10.60 -28.51
CA TYR A 12 18.50 11.98 -28.01
C TYR A 12 17.21 12.30 -27.25
N PHE A 13 16.13 11.55 -27.48
CA PHE A 13 14.83 11.77 -26.83
C PHE A 13 14.71 11.06 -25.46
N CYS A 14 15.67 10.20 -25.11
CA CYS A 14 15.69 9.50 -23.83
C CYS A 14 16.61 10.16 -22.79
N LEU A 15 17.23 11.30 -23.11
CA LEU A 15 18.19 12.02 -22.23
C LEU A 15 17.67 13.37 -21.71
N GLN A 16 16.43 13.77 -21.98
CA GLN A 16 15.92 15.09 -21.56
C GLN A 16 15.06 15.11 -20.29
N THR A 17 14.88 14.00 -19.57
CA THR A 17 14.11 13.99 -18.31
C THR A 17 14.95 14.11 -17.04
N TRP A 18 16.28 14.27 -17.13
CA TRP A 18 17.18 14.18 -15.98
C TRP A 18 17.97 15.47 -15.65
N LEU A 19 17.30 16.63 -15.71
CA LEU A 19 17.89 17.91 -15.23
C LEU A 19 16.92 18.79 -14.42
N GLY A 20 15.69 18.33 -14.17
CA GLY A 20 14.70 19.09 -13.41
C GLY A 20 14.66 18.70 -11.92
N ILE A 21 14.45 19.69 -11.04
CA ILE A 21 14.12 19.42 -9.64
C ILE A 21 12.73 18.75 -9.60
N PRO A 22 12.59 17.55 -8.99
CA PRO A 22 11.31 16.85 -8.88
C PRO A 22 10.21 17.74 -8.27
N GLN A 23 9.03 17.72 -8.90
CA GLN A 23 7.84 18.41 -8.39
C GLN A 23 6.99 17.42 -7.58
N LEU A 24 6.52 17.86 -6.42
CA LEU A 24 5.45 17.17 -5.71
C LEU A 24 4.16 17.28 -6.55
N SER A 25 3.46 16.16 -6.73
CA SER A 25 2.28 16.07 -7.59
C SER A 25 1.31 14.99 -7.10
N MET A 26 0.22 14.79 -7.83
CA MET A 26 -0.72 13.68 -7.59
C MET A 26 -0.23 12.32 -8.09
N MET A 27 0.97 12.25 -8.71
CA MET A 27 1.61 11.01 -9.18
C MET A 27 0.72 10.14 -10.09
N PRO A 28 0.25 10.68 -11.23
CA PRO A 28 -0.76 10.03 -12.07
C PRO A 28 -0.30 8.69 -12.69
N ASP A 29 1.00 8.44 -12.77
CA ASP A 29 1.55 7.21 -13.36
C ASP A 29 1.92 6.16 -12.30
N ALA A 30 1.58 6.39 -11.03
CA ALA A 30 1.73 5.41 -9.98
C ALA A 30 0.71 4.27 -10.13
N PHE A 31 1.13 3.04 -9.88
CA PHE A 31 0.21 1.93 -9.65
C PHE A 31 -0.30 2.01 -8.21
N ASP A 32 -1.61 2.15 -8.03
CA ASP A 32 -2.20 2.54 -6.74
C ASP A 32 -3.47 1.76 -6.38
N ASP A 33 -3.52 0.50 -6.82
CA ASP A 33 -4.66 -0.38 -6.60
C ASP A 33 -4.99 -0.54 -5.09
N GLN A 34 -6.26 -0.40 -4.75
CA GLN A 34 -6.78 -0.62 -3.40
C GLN A 34 -7.48 -1.97 -3.25
N TYR A 35 -7.65 -2.73 -4.34
CA TYR A 35 -8.30 -4.04 -4.36
C TYR A 35 -9.71 -4.04 -3.73
N ILE A 36 -10.44 -2.94 -3.90
CA ILE A 36 -11.77 -2.76 -3.29
C ILE A 36 -12.77 -3.66 -4.02
N GLY A 37 -13.28 -4.65 -3.28
CA GLY A 37 -14.30 -5.58 -3.76
C GLY A 37 -13.75 -6.73 -4.60
N CYS A 38 -12.45 -7.02 -4.53
CA CYS A 38 -11.84 -8.14 -5.24
C CYS A 38 -10.74 -8.87 -4.44
N ALA A 39 -10.77 -8.75 -3.10
CA ALA A 39 -9.78 -9.41 -2.26
C ALA A 39 -9.88 -10.93 -2.37
N GLU A 40 -11.09 -11.49 -2.32
CA GLU A 40 -11.32 -12.94 -2.43
C GLU A 40 -10.79 -13.51 -3.76
N GLU A 41 -11.09 -12.84 -4.88
CA GLU A 41 -10.60 -13.24 -6.20
C GLU A 41 -9.09 -13.08 -6.35
N MET A 42 -8.49 -12.08 -5.69
CA MET A 42 -7.03 -11.96 -5.64
C MET A 42 -6.40 -13.05 -4.79
N ASP A 43 -7.03 -13.44 -3.67
CA ASP A 43 -6.54 -14.50 -2.77
C ASP A 43 -6.47 -15.87 -3.50
N GLU A 44 -7.33 -16.12 -4.49
CA GLU A 44 -7.31 -17.36 -5.30
C GLU A 44 -6.05 -17.49 -6.19
N ILE A 45 -5.41 -16.39 -6.57
CA ILE A 45 -4.34 -16.35 -7.58
C ILE A 45 -3.00 -15.82 -7.06
N VAL A 46 -3.02 -15.14 -5.91
CA VAL A 46 -1.87 -14.37 -5.41
C VAL A 46 -0.67 -15.27 -5.09
N SER A 47 -0.89 -16.50 -4.62
CA SER A 47 0.21 -17.43 -4.33
C SER A 47 0.97 -17.84 -5.59
N GLU A 48 0.28 -18.10 -6.72
CA GLU A 48 0.94 -18.40 -8.00
C GLU A 48 1.73 -17.19 -8.50
N LEU A 49 1.15 -15.99 -8.37
CA LEU A 49 1.84 -14.74 -8.71
C LEU A 49 3.11 -14.55 -7.88
N LEU A 50 3.05 -14.80 -6.57
CA LEU A 50 4.20 -14.68 -5.69
C LEU A 50 5.35 -15.61 -6.10
N GLU A 51 5.05 -16.87 -6.41
CA GLU A 51 6.08 -17.83 -6.88
C GLU A 51 6.72 -17.37 -8.19
N LYS A 52 5.91 -16.86 -9.13
CA LYS A 52 6.42 -16.30 -10.37
C LYS A 52 7.33 -15.09 -10.11
N GLU A 53 6.93 -14.19 -9.23
CA GLU A 53 7.73 -13.00 -8.87
C GLU A 53 9.06 -13.36 -8.23
N LYS A 54 9.07 -14.29 -7.27
CA LYS A 54 10.30 -14.81 -6.66
C LYS A 54 11.22 -15.49 -7.69
N SER A 55 10.67 -16.15 -8.71
CA SER A 55 11.47 -16.78 -9.76
C SER A 55 12.17 -15.77 -10.69
N MET A 56 11.64 -14.54 -10.78
CA MET A 56 12.16 -13.48 -11.66
C MET A 56 13.22 -12.59 -10.99
N SER A 57 13.27 -12.54 -9.65
CA SER A 57 14.23 -11.71 -8.91
C SER A 57 14.86 -12.48 -7.75
N SER A 58 16.17 -12.73 -7.84
CA SER A 58 16.92 -13.39 -6.78
C SER A 58 16.97 -12.57 -5.50
N LEU A 59 16.99 -11.23 -5.61
CA LEU A 59 16.90 -10.32 -4.48
C LEU A 59 15.55 -10.52 -3.78
N PHE A 60 14.45 -10.41 -4.53
CA PHE A 60 13.11 -10.55 -3.96
C PHE A 60 12.91 -11.89 -3.27
N ARG A 61 13.31 -13.00 -3.91
CA ARG A 61 13.25 -14.34 -3.30
C ARG A 61 13.98 -14.39 -1.96
N THR A 62 15.21 -13.88 -1.93
CA THR A 62 16.05 -13.90 -0.71
C THR A 62 15.41 -13.06 0.41
N VAL A 63 14.90 -11.88 0.06
CA VAL A 63 14.22 -10.98 1.00
C VAL A 63 12.96 -11.64 1.55
N TRP A 64 12.15 -12.28 0.70
CA TRP A 64 10.94 -12.98 1.13
C TRP A 64 11.23 -14.17 2.06
N GLU A 65 12.26 -14.96 1.77
CA GLU A 65 12.70 -16.09 2.60
C GLU A 65 13.29 -15.63 3.95
N ASN A 66 13.98 -14.49 3.99
CA ASN A 66 14.47 -13.90 5.24
C ASN A 66 13.33 -13.29 6.05
N ALA A 67 12.38 -12.64 5.39
CA ALA A 67 11.20 -12.07 6.02
C ALA A 67 10.31 -13.13 6.65
N GLU A 68 10.26 -14.34 6.10
CA GLU A 68 9.57 -15.47 6.72
C GLU A 68 10.12 -15.79 8.10
N LYS A 69 11.44 -15.91 8.23
CA LYS A 69 12.10 -16.26 9.50
C LYS A 69 11.85 -15.18 10.56
N GLU A 70 11.97 -13.92 10.15
CA GLU A 70 11.73 -12.80 11.05
C GLU A 70 10.24 -12.69 11.42
N TRP A 71 9.34 -12.90 10.46
CA TRP A 71 7.90 -12.94 10.71
C TRP A 71 7.53 -13.99 11.77
N GLU A 72 8.07 -15.21 11.67
CA GLU A 72 7.85 -16.27 12.66
C GLU A 72 8.33 -15.91 14.07
N CYS A 73 9.28 -14.97 14.19
CA CYS A 73 9.72 -14.42 15.48
C CYS A 73 8.75 -13.34 15.96
N VAL A 74 8.53 -12.29 15.16
CA VAL A 74 7.76 -11.12 15.61
C VAL A 74 6.28 -11.41 15.80
N LYS A 75 5.68 -12.35 15.02
CA LYS A 75 4.25 -12.67 15.10
C LYS A 75 3.82 -13.25 16.45
N LYS A 76 4.77 -13.76 17.25
CA LYS A 76 4.54 -14.28 18.61
C LYS A 76 4.38 -13.17 19.64
N GLU A 77 4.93 -11.99 19.36
CA GLU A 77 5.02 -10.86 20.29
C GLU A 77 3.97 -9.76 20.02
N ILE A 78 3.19 -9.90 18.94
CA ILE A 78 2.23 -8.89 18.49
C ILE A 78 0.80 -9.43 18.44
N SER A 79 -0.17 -8.55 18.70
CA SER A 79 -1.59 -8.86 18.52
C SER A 79 -2.01 -8.49 17.10
N LEU A 80 -2.62 -9.46 16.40
CA LEU A 80 -3.04 -9.31 15.01
C LEU A 80 -4.57 -9.32 14.90
N PRO A 81 -5.15 -8.56 13.97
CA PRO A 81 -6.58 -8.59 13.72
C PRO A 81 -7.02 -9.97 13.18
N LYS A 82 -8.30 -10.30 13.37
CA LYS A 82 -8.86 -11.54 12.84
C LYS A 82 -8.74 -11.56 11.31
N GLY A 83 -8.29 -12.68 10.75
CA GLY A 83 -8.10 -12.84 9.31
C GLY A 83 -6.81 -12.20 8.79
N PHE A 84 -5.87 -11.83 9.67
CA PHE A 84 -4.53 -11.43 9.26
C PHE A 84 -3.68 -12.67 8.95
N GLU A 85 -3.29 -12.82 7.70
CA GLU A 85 -2.52 -13.96 7.19
C GLU A 85 -1.00 -13.76 7.36
N ASP A 86 -0.25 -14.86 7.32
CA ASP A 86 1.20 -14.83 7.50
C ASP A 86 1.90 -14.06 6.36
N GLU A 87 1.38 -14.15 5.14
CA GLU A 87 1.86 -13.44 3.96
C GLU A 87 1.74 -11.92 4.10
N TYR A 88 0.71 -11.43 4.79
CA TYR A 88 0.53 -10.00 5.07
C TYR A 88 1.62 -9.49 6.02
N GLY A 89 1.88 -10.23 7.10
CA GLY A 89 2.94 -9.89 8.05
C GLY A 89 4.33 -9.97 7.43
N ARG A 90 4.58 -11.03 6.66
CA ARG A 90 5.82 -11.23 5.90
C ARG A 90 6.05 -10.11 4.88
N ALA A 91 5.01 -9.64 4.20
CA ALA A 91 5.13 -8.51 3.26
C ALA A 91 5.55 -7.22 3.97
N ILE A 92 5.05 -6.95 5.19
CA ILE A 92 5.50 -5.79 5.98
C ILE A 92 6.98 -5.95 6.35
N VAL A 93 7.37 -7.10 6.92
CA VAL A 93 8.75 -7.38 7.31
C VAL A 93 9.68 -7.20 6.11
N ALA A 94 9.36 -7.83 4.97
CA ALA A 94 10.11 -7.73 3.72
C ALA A 94 10.21 -6.29 3.19
N TYR A 95 9.16 -5.48 3.35
CA TYR A 95 9.19 -4.07 2.97
C TYR A 95 10.18 -3.26 3.84
N THR A 96 10.48 -3.68 5.07
CA THR A 96 11.47 -2.99 5.91
C THR A 96 12.92 -3.38 5.61
N ASP A 97 13.15 -4.25 4.61
CA ASP A 97 14.49 -4.55 4.10
C ASP A 97 15.13 -3.32 3.44
N ASN A 98 16.44 -3.14 3.65
CA ASN A 98 17.16 -1.93 3.23
C ASN A 98 17.22 -1.75 1.71
N ASP A 99 17.21 -2.82 0.93
CA ASP A 99 17.41 -2.77 -0.52
C ASP A 99 16.09 -2.93 -1.28
N PHE A 100 15.21 -3.83 -0.80
CA PHE A 100 14.01 -4.22 -1.53
C PHE A 100 12.97 -3.10 -1.68
N HIS A 101 12.74 -2.31 -0.62
CA HIS A 101 11.70 -1.26 -0.66
C HIS A 101 11.96 -0.21 -1.74
N SER A 102 13.23 0.05 -2.05
CA SER A 102 13.61 1.01 -3.08
C SER A 102 13.27 0.51 -4.48
N GLU A 103 13.47 -0.79 -4.76
CA GLU A 103 13.09 -1.42 -6.03
C GLU A 103 11.57 -1.46 -6.21
N LEU A 104 10.84 -1.90 -5.17
CA LEU A 104 9.38 -1.89 -5.17
C LEU A 104 8.84 -0.48 -5.42
N ASN A 105 9.27 0.50 -4.62
CA ASN A 105 8.77 1.88 -4.72
C ASN A 105 9.16 2.55 -6.05
N ALA A 106 10.24 2.11 -6.71
CA ALA A 106 10.55 2.54 -8.08
C ALA A 106 9.56 1.96 -9.10
N ALA A 107 9.26 0.67 -9.02
CA ALA A 107 8.29 0.02 -9.90
C ALA A 107 6.88 0.62 -9.72
N VAL A 108 6.45 0.83 -8.47
CA VAL A 108 5.14 1.40 -8.14
C VAL A 108 4.96 2.79 -8.75
N ARG A 109 5.99 3.65 -8.71
CA ARG A 109 5.92 5.03 -9.23
C ARG A 109 5.68 5.14 -10.75
N GLY A 110 6.02 4.11 -11.53
CA GLY A 110 6.02 4.19 -12.99
C GLY A 110 5.11 3.18 -13.71
N ALA A 111 4.66 2.13 -13.03
CA ALA A 111 3.91 1.05 -13.66
C ALA A 111 2.45 1.40 -13.98
N GLY A 112 1.91 2.50 -13.46
CA GLY A 112 0.51 2.90 -13.57
C GLY A 112 0.15 3.69 -14.84
N THR A 113 1.02 3.78 -15.85
CA THR A 113 0.69 4.54 -17.07
C THR A 113 -0.51 3.95 -17.83
N SER A 114 -0.69 2.63 -17.79
CA SER A 114 -1.86 1.92 -18.33
C SER A 114 -1.97 0.52 -17.74
N ARG A 115 -3.14 -0.12 -17.84
CA ARG A 115 -3.29 -1.52 -17.46
C ARG A 115 -2.34 -2.43 -18.26
N ALA A 116 -2.20 -2.19 -19.57
CA ALA A 116 -1.27 -2.94 -20.42
C ALA A 116 0.19 -2.80 -19.93
N HIS A 117 0.62 -1.59 -19.57
CA HIS A 117 1.96 -1.36 -19.03
C HIS A 117 2.14 -2.02 -17.66
N TYR A 118 1.16 -1.89 -16.76
CA TYR A 118 1.14 -2.61 -15.49
C TYR A 118 1.30 -4.12 -15.69
N MET A 119 0.51 -4.72 -16.59
CA MET A 119 0.57 -6.16 -16.85
C MET A 119 1.94 -6.59 -17.35
N ALA A 120 2.54 -5.81 -18.25
CA ALA A 120 3.82 -6.11 -18.89
C ALA A 120 5.06 -5.86 -18.00
N SER A 121 5.04 -4.80 -17.18
CA SER A 121 6.25 -4.25 -16.55
C SER A 121 6.23 -4.23 -15.03
N PHE A 122 5.09 -4.44 -14.37
CA PHE A 122 5.04 -4.50 -12.91
C PHE A 122 5.23 -5.93 -12.41
N HIS A 123 6.39 -6.24 -11.84
CA HIS A 123 6.77 -7.59 -11.39
C HIS A 123 6.58 -7.81 -9.88
N PHE A 124 5.74 -6.99 -9.24
CA PHE A 124 5.45 -7.05 -7.79
C PHE A 124 3.94 -7.04 -7.51
N LYS A 125 3.15 -7.70 -8.36
CA LYS A 125 1.70 -7.77 -8.28
C LYS A 125 1.22 -8.44 -6.99
N ALA A 126 1.79 -9.60 -6.63
CA ALA A 126 1.46 -10.30 -5.39
C ALA A 126 1.99 -9.53 -4.19
N PHE A 127 3.24 -9.08 -4.23
CA PHE A 127 3.81 -8.30 -3.13
C PHE A 127 3.01 -7.03 -2.83
N HIS A 128 2.67 -6.26 -3.87
CA HIS A 128 1.85 -5.06 -3.72
C HIS A 128 0.48 -5.38 -3.12
N TYR A 129 -0.17 -6.46 -3.56
CA TYR A 129 -1.43 -6.92 -2.99
C TYR A 129 -1.31 -7.22 -1.50
N TYR A 130 -0.38 -8.10 -1.11
CA TYR A 130 -0.18 -8.48 0.28
C TYR A 130 0.13 -7.28 1.17
N LEU A 131 1.04 -6.39 0.74
CA LEU A 131 1.37 -5.19 1.51
C LEU A 131 0.16 -4.26 1.63
N THR A 132 -0.62 -4.09 0.57
CA THR A 132 -1.83 -3.24 0.58
C THR A 132 -2.88 -3.81 1.54
N ARG A 133 -3.15 -5.12 1.49
CA ARG A 133 -4.10 -5.80 2.39
C ARG A 133 -3.63 -5.74 3.84
N ALA A 134 -2.34 -5.94 4.09
CA ALA A 134 -1.76 -5.84 5.43
C ALA A 134 -2.01 -4.46 6.04
N LEU A 135 -1.75 -3.38 5.28
CA LEU A 135 -1.99 -2.01 5.74
C LEU A 135 -3.49 -1.71 5.93
N GLN A 136 -4.36 -2.22 5.07
CA GLN A 136 -5.81 -2.06 5.22
C GLN A 136 -6.33 -2.72 6.50
N LEU A 137 -5.85 -3.93 6.82
CA LEU A 137 -6.28 -4.68 8.00
C LEU A 137 -5.72 -4.12 9.31
N LEU A 138 -4.51 -3.56 9.29
CA LEU A 138 -3.86 -2.95 10.46
C LEU A 138 -4.23 -1.48 10.67
N ARG A 139 -4.95 -0.87 9.73
CA ARG A 139 -5.33 0.55 9.81
C ARG A 139 -6.13 0.82 11.09
N GLY A 140 -5.62 1.76 11.89
CA GLY A 140 -6.32 2.28 13.06
C GLY A 140 -7.25 3.45 12.72
N ARG A 141 -7.85 4.04 13.76
CA ARG A 141 -8.72 5.22 13.62
C ARG A 141 -7.91 6.44 13.20
N CYS A 142 -8.45 7.21 12.24
CA CYS A 142 -7.79 8.40 11.68
C CYS A 142 -7.58 9.50 12.72
N ASP A 143 -8.49 9.70 13.68
CA ASP A 143 -8.31 10.69 14.76
C ASP A 143 -7.09 10.38 15.65
N VAL A 144 -6.78 9.10 15.86
CA VAL A 144 -5.59 8.68 16.61
C VAL A 144 -4.34 8.88 15.77
N MET A 145 -4.33 8.39 14.53
CA MET A 145 -3.14 8.45 13.67
C MET A 145 -2.79 9.89 13.27
N TYR A 146 -3.80 10.73 12.98
CA TYR A 146 -3.59 12.12 12.57
C TYR A 146 -3.00 12.99 13.69
N ASN A 147 -3.26 12.64 14.95
CA ASN A 147 -2.68 13.30 16.12
C ASN A 147 -1.21 12.91 16.36
N MET A 148 -0.70 11.90 15.66
CA MET A 148 0.71 11.50 15.69
C MET A 148 1.43 12.14 14.49
N THR A 149 2.35 13.06 14.78
CA THR A 149 3.24 13.60 13.75
C THR A 149 4.31 12.57 13.42
N VAL A 150 4.53 12.34 12.12
CA VAL A 150 5.60 11.50 11.59
C VAL A 150 6.47 12.28 10.62
N TYR A 151 7.69 11.84 10.43
CA TYR A 151 8.73 12.52 9.68
C TYR A 151 9.26 11.62 8.59
N ARG A 152 9.52 12.18 7.41
CA ARG A 152 10.17 11.48 6.31
C ARG A 152 11.26 12.35 5.73
N GLY A 153 12.48 11.84 5.71
CA GLY A 153 13.61 12.50 5.08
C GLY A 153 14.00 11.79 3.79
N VAL A 154 14.28 12.56 2.75
CA VAL A 154 14.73 12.05 1.45
C VAL A 154 15.94 12.82 0.95
N SER A 155 16.92 12.11 0.39
CA SER A 155 18.11 12.69 -0.24
C SER A 155 17.83 13.21 -1.66
N ALA A 156 16.81 14.06 -1.78
CA ALA A 156 16.43 14.73 -3.02
C ALA A 156 15.72 16.03 -2.70
N ARG A 157 15.93 17.05 -3.53
CA ARG A 157 15.22 18.32 -3.41
C ARG A 157 13.87 18.21 -4.11
N PHE A 158 12.80 18.61 -3.43
CA PHE A 158 11.48 18.73 -4.02
C PHE A 158 11.04 20.19 -4.15
N GLN A 159 10.20 20.45 -5.13
CA GLN A 159 9.47 21.70 -5.30
C GLN A 159 7.97 21.45 -5.29
N HIS A 160 7.22 22.47 -4.89
CA HIS A 160 5.77 22.50 -4.99
C HIS A 160 5.36 23.82 -5.60
N THR A 161 4.41 23.79 -6.52
CA THR A 161 3.96 24.96 -7.30
C THR A 161 3.19 25.98 -6.46
N GLY A 162 2.95 25.70 -5.17
CA GLY A 162 2.22 26.56 -4.24
C GLY A 162 0.72 26.34 -4.25
N SER A 163 0.22 25.40 -5.07
CA SER A 163 -1.19 25.02 -5.11
C SER A 163 -1.35 23.54 -5.47
N GLY A 164 -2.46 22.95 -5.05
CA GLY A 164 -2.79 21.55 -5.35
C GLY A 164 -2.32 20.56 -4.29
N ASP A 165 -3.10 19.50 -4.16
CA ASP A 165 -2.83 18.36 -3.29
C ASP A 165 -1.72 17.50 -3.90
N ILE A 166 -1.13 16.65 -3.07
CA ILE A 166 -0.13 15.67 -3.50
C ILE A 166 -0.48 14.27 -3.04
N ARG A 167 0.20 13.31 -3.64
CA ARG A 167 0.34 11.95 -3.14
C ARG A 167 1.81 11.52 -3.26
N PHE A 168 2.23 10.54 -2.47
CA PHE A 168 3.55 9.95 -2.69
C PHE A 168 3.59 9.06 -3.94
N GLY A 169 2.48 8.41 -4.30
CA GLY A 169 2.43 7.52 -5.47
C GLY A 169 3.32 6.27 -5.32
N HIS A 170 3.66 5.91 -4.08
CA HIS A 170 4.33 4.69 -3.66
C HIS A 170 4.16 4.56 -2.14
N PHE A 171 4.52 3.42 -1.57
CA PHE A 171 4.52 3.26 -0.11
C PHE A 171 5.61 4.15 0.49
N ALA A 172 5.22 4.99 1.45
CA ALA A 172 6.13 5.99 2.02
C ALA A 172 6.43 5.65 3.48
N SER A 173 7.64 5.15 3.72
CA SER A 173 8.18 5.00 5.07
C SER A 173 8.37 6.36 5.74
N SER A 174 7.95 6.44 6.99
CA SER A 174 8.14 7.60 7.85
C SER A 174 8.46 7.10 9.26
N SER A 175 8.94 7.97 10.14
CA SER A 175 9.25 7.65 11.52
C SER A 175 8.54 8.64 12.44
N ILE A 176 8.14 8.21 13.63
CA ILE A 176 7.66 9.16 14.65
C ILE A 176 8.82 10.02 15.23
N LYS A 177 10.07 9.63 14.97
CA LYS A 177 11.29 10.32 15.39
C LYS A 177 11.85 11.15 14.25
N GLU A 178 11.99 12.45 14.48
CA GLU A 178 12.57 13.37 13.49
C GLU A 178 14.03 13.02 13.21
N GLU A 179 14.83 12.67 14.22
CA GLU A 179 16.24 12.33 14.06
C GLU A 179 16.47 11.09 13.17
N VAL A 180 15.50 10.17 13.13
CA VAL A 180 15.53 9.00 12.23
C VAL A 180 15.34 9.49 10.79
N ALA A 181 14.34 10.33 10.53
CA ALA A 181 14.10 10.90 9.21
C ALA A 181 15.29 11.73 8.69
N GLU A 182 15.90 12.56 9.55
CA GLU A 182 17.09 13.34 9.20
C GLU A 182 18.27 12.46 8.78
N ARG A 183 18.50 11.35 9.49
CA ARG A 183 19.53 10.35 9.15
C ARG A 183 19.31 9.74 7.76
N TYR A 184 18.06 9.46 7.38
CA TYR A 184 17.74 8.97 6.03
C TYR A 184 17.92 10.06 4.96
N SER A 185 17.66 11.33 5.29
CA SER A 185 17.82 12.44 4.34
C SER A 185 19.28 12.75 4.01
N THR A 186 20.20 12.48 4.93
CA THR A 186 21.63 12.82 4.83
C THR A 186 22.51 11.71 4.24
N LYS A 187 21.92 10.57 3.81
CA LYS A 187 22.65 9.44 3.22
C LYS A 187 23.44 9.82 1.96
N ASN A 188 22.96 10.80 1.18
CA ASN A 188 23.68 11.31 0.02
C ASN A 188 24.02 12.81 0.19
N LEU A 189 25.26 13.07 0.62
CA LEU A 189 25.81 14.40 0.88
C LEU A 189 25.91 15.31 -0.35
N THR A 190 25.74 14.77 -1.56
CA THR A 190 25.78 15.56 -2.81
C THR A 190 24.42 16.16 -3.18
N THR A 191 23.37 15.82 -2.42
CA THR A 191 22.00 16.26 -2.69
C THR A 191 21.54 17.23 -1.61
N THR A 192 20.64 18.14 -1.98
CA THR A 192 19.91 18.94 -0.99
C THR A 192 18.76 18.10 -0.46
N PRO A 193 18.76 17.71 0.84
CA PRO A 193 17.71 16.87 1.38
C PRO A 193 16.38 17.62 1.49
N THR A 194 15.28 16.86 1.44
CA THR A 194 13.95 17.35 1.79
C THR A 194 13.47 16.63 3.05
N LEU A 195 12.92 17.39 4.00
CA LEU A 195 12.26 16.86 5.20
C LEU A 195 10.76 17.11 5.12
N PHE A 196 9.97 16.05 5.33
CA PHE A 196 8.52 16.12 5.41
C PHE A 196 8.07 15.92 6.86
N THR A 197 7.28 16.85 7.38
CA THR A 197 6.51 16.71 8.61
C THR A 197 5.08 16.34 8.23
N ILE A 198 4.57 15.20 8.70
CA ILE A 198 3.38 14.56 8.14
C ILE A 198 2.37 14.27 9.25
N GLN A 199 1.11 14.62 9.01
CA GLN A 199 -0.05 14.11 9.74
C GLN A 199 -0.86 13.22 8.81
N THR A 200 -0.88 11.92 9.06
CA THR A 200 -1.49 10.89 8.20
C THR A 200 -2.72 10.27 8.87
N CYS A 201 -3.74 9.94 8.08
CA CYS A 201 -4.92 9.18 8.50
C CYS A 201 -4.92 7.73 8.03
N PHE A 202 -4.00 7.37 7.13
CA PHE A 202 -3.91 6.03 6.53
C PHE A 202 -2.58 5.34 6.85
N GLY A 203 -1.65 6.04 7.51
CA GLY A 203 -0.41 5.48 7.99
C GLY A 203 -0.65 4.37 9.00
N VAL A 204 0.18 3.32 8.92
CA VAL A 204 0.15 2.17 9.82
C VAL A 204 1.46 2.09 10.56
N LYS A 205 1.37 1.96 11.88
CA LYS A 205 2.54 1.72 12.74
C LYS A 205 3.05 0.31 12.51
N ILE A 206 4.22 0.18 11.88
CA ILE A 206 4.81 -1.11 11.51
C ILE A 206 6.11 -1.42 12.25
N TRP A 207 6.52 -0.58 13.20
CA TRP A 207 7.77 -0.77 13.94
C TRP A 207 7.89 -2.12 14.67
N ASN A 208 6.78 -2.72 15.10
CA ASN A 208 6.77 -4.06 15.72
C ASN A 208 6.93 -5.21 14.70
N PHE A 209 6.91 -4.90 13.40
CA PHE A 209 7.16 -5.85 12.30
C PHE A 209 8.55 -5.62 11.66
N SER A 210 9.19 -4.49 11.92
CA SER A 210 10.34 -4.01 11.18
C SER A 210 11.64 -4.69 11.60
N TYR A 211 12.58 -4.84 10.67
CA TYR A 211 13.98 -5.17 10.97
C TYR A 211 14.68 -4.12 11.84
N SER A 212 14.14 -2.90 11.91
CA SER A 212 14.66 -1.80 12.73
C SER A 212 13.57 -1.23 13.64
N PRO A 213 13.10 -1.96 14.67
CA PRO A 213 12.08 -1.46 15.60
C PRO A 213 12.40 -0.09 16.23
N PRO A 214 13.67 0.25 16.58
CA PRO A 214 14.02 1.56 17.11
C PRO A 214 13.71 2.74 16.17
N ASP A 215 13.58 2.51 14.86
CA ASP A 215 13.23 3.54 13.89
C ASP A 215 11.76 3.95 13.97
N GLU A 216 10.93 3.22 14.74
CA GLU A 216 9.52 3.55 14.99
C GLU A 216 8.76 3.90 13.71
N GLU A 217 8.93 3.02 12.72
CA GLU A 217 8.42 3.21 11.37
C GLU A 217 6.89 3.21 11.31
N VAL A 218 6.37 4.18 10.56
CA VAL A 218 4.99 4.30 10.11
C VAL A 218 4.97 4.25 8.59
N LEU A 219 4.24 3.30 8.03
CA LEU A 219 4.12 3.12 6.59
C LEU A 219 2.84 3.75 6.07
N ILE A 220 2.99 4.68 5.12
CA ILE A 220 1.89 5.40 4.48
C ILE A 220 1.58 4.75 3.11
N PRO A 221 0.32 4.41 2.81
CA PRO A 221 -0.03 3.81 1.52
C PRO A 221 0.07 4.81 0.36
N ALA A 222 0.25 4.29 -0.86
CA ALA A 222 0.46 5.09 -2.06
C ALA A 222 -0.69 6.04 -2.44
N HIS A 223 -1.89 5.79 -1.91
CA HIS A 223 -3.13 6.45 -2.30
C HIS A 223 -3.63 7.56 -1.37
N GLU A 224 -2.96 7.83 -0.25
CA GLU A 224 -3.34 8.94 0.64
C GLU A 224 -3.04 10.31 0.02
N ILE A 225 -4.02 11.22 0.09
CA ILE A 225 -3.95 12.59 -0.43
C ILE A 225 -3.62 13.57 0.69
N PHE A 226 -2.65 14.45 0.44
CA PHE A 226 -2.19 15.46 1.39
C PHE A 226 -2.34 16.88 0.85
N ASN A 227 -2.80 17.77 1.72
CA ASN A 227 -2.57 19.21 1.58
C ASN A 227 -1.12 19.52 1.92
N VAL A 228 -0.49 20.42 1.16
CA VAL A 228 0.92 20.78 1.32
C VAL A 228 1.07 22.25 1.71
N THR A 229 1.87 22.49 2.74
CA THR A 229 2.40 23.82 3.03
C THR A 229 3.93 23.75 3.15
N ARG A 230 4.61 24.90 3.00
CA ARG A 230 6.05 24.96 3.30
C ARG A 230 6.29 24.77 4.79
N GLY A 231 7.38 24.10 5.13
CA GLY A 231 7.90 24.01 6.48
C GLY A 231 8.69 25.26 6.87
N GLN A 232 9.38 25.18 8.02
CA GLN A 232 10.19 26.28 8.54
C GLN A 232 11.46 26.50 7.70
N ASP A 233 12.02 25.43 7.15
CA ASP A 233 13.21 25.46 6.31
C ASP A 233 12.86 25.54 4.83
N SER A 234 13.79 26.07 4.04
CA SER A 234 13.60 26.25 2.59
C SER A 234 13.37 24.95 1.80
N ASN A 235 13.74 23.79 2.38
CA ASN A 235 13.54 22.45 1.80
C ASN A 235 12.78 21.53 2.77
N SER A 236 11.85 22.08 3.56
CA SER A 236 10.90 21.27 4.31
C SER A 236 9.45 21.55 3.91
N PHE A 237 8.61 20.52 4.04
CA PHE A 237 7.19 20.57 3.73
C PHE A 237 6.38 19.99 4.88
N VAL A 238 5.22 20.58 5.15
CA VAL A 238 4.23 20.04 6.07
C VAL A 238 3.10 19.44 5.24
N LEU A 239 2.84 18.15 5.46
CA LEU A 239 1.80 17.38 4.79
C LEU A 239 0.68 17.08 5.78
N ARG A 240 -0.55 17.49 5.45
CA ARG A 240 -1.74 17.19 6.26
C ARG A 240 -2.69 16.33 5.45
N SER A 241 -3.01 15.15 5.96
CA SER A 241 -3.97 14.26 5.33
C SER A 241 -5.29 14.97 5.10
N THR A 242 -5.88 14.76 3.93
CA THR A 242 -7.24 15.21 3.64
C THR A 242 -8.29 14.20 4.08
N ASN A 243 -7.87 13.08 4.72
CA ASN A 243 -8.70 11.92 5.02
C ASN A 243 -9.41 11.33 3.78
N ARG A 244 -8.81 11.51 2.59
CA ARG A 244 -9.27 10.95 1.32
C ARG A 244 -8.16 10.15 0.68
N THR A 245 -8.56 9.17 -0.11
CA THR A 245 -7.66 8.43 -0.99
C THR A 245 -8.03 8.66 -2.45
N CYS A 246 -7.08 8.43 -3.34
CA CYS A 246 -7.26 8.54 -4.78
C CYS A 246 -6.59 7.31 -5.37
N SER A 247 -7.31 6.55 -6.22
CA SER A 247 -6.71 5.47 -7.00
C SER A 247 -7.17 5.50 -8.45
N HIS A 248 -6.24 5.37 -9.38
CA HIS A 248 -6.53 5.21 -10.81
C HIS A 248 -6.83 3.75 -11.18
N PHE A 249 -6.35 2.81 -10.37
CA PHE A 249 -6.56 1.37 -10.53
C PHE A 249 -7.45 0.80 -9.42
N ASN A 250 -8.22 -0.22 -9.77
CA ASN A 250 -8.94 -1.06 -8.82
C ASN A 250 -9.09 -2.45 -9.43
N CYS A 251 -8.49 -3.48 -8.84
CA CYS A 251 -8.54 -4.87 -9.33
C CYS A 251 -7.93 -5.04 -10.73
N ALA A 252 -6.85 -4.31 -11.01
CA ALA A 252 -6.27 -4.20 -12.36
C ALA A 252 -5.82 -5.55 -12.93
N TYR A 253 -5.28 -6.43 -12.09
CA TYR A 253 -4.87 -7.76 -12.51
C TYR A 253 -6.04 -8.58 -13.08
N LEU A 254 -7.22 -8.45 -12.45
CA LEU A 254 -8.41 -9.23 -12.77
C LEU A 254 -9.16 -8.74 -14.03
N GLY A 255 -8.76 -7.63 -14.64
CA GLY A 255 -9.35 -7.16 -15.89
C GLY A 255 -9.72 -5.69 -15.91
N GLU A 256 -9.83 -5.05 -14.75
CA GLU A 256 -10.30 -3.67 -14.64
C GLU A 256 -9.31 -2.66 -15.22
N GLU A 257 -9.82 -1.76 -16.06
CA GLU A 257 -9.01 -0.77 -16.76
C GLU A 257 -8.71 0.47 -15.90
N ARG A 258 -7.64 1.18 -16.28
CA ARG A 258 -7.24 2.43 -15.62
C ARG A 258 -8.31 3.52 -15.83
N ARG A 259 -8.73 4.18 -14.76
CA ARG A 259 -9.66 5.33 -14.81
C ARG A 259 -8.99 6.58 -15.38
N GLY A 260 -9.78 7.39 -16.09
CA GLY A 260 -9.29 8.62 -16.73
C GLY A 260 -8.43 8.37 -17.98
N GLN A 261 -8.43 7.15 -18.52
CA GLN A 261 -7.82 6.86 -19.82
C GLN A 261 -8.79 7.20 -20.97
N PRO A 262 -8.31 7.81 -22.07
CA PRO A 262 -9.12 8.00 -23.26
C PRO A 262 -9.63 6.66 -23.80
N GLY A 263 -10.95 6.47 -23.85
CA GLY A 263 -11.60 5.25 -24.35
C GLY A 263 -12.17 4.31 -23.29
N THR A 264 -11.96 4.55 -21.99
CA THR A 264 -12.67 3.81 -20.94
C THR A 264 -14.08 4.37 -20.76
N VAL A 265 -15.07 3.71 -21.36
CA VAL A 265 -16.48 3.99 -21.13
C VAL A 265 -16.87 3.36 -19.80
N THR A 266 -17.01 4.16 -18.73
CA THR A 266 -17.76 3.69 -17.57
C THR A 266 -19.20 3.50 -17.99
N ALA A 267 -19.77 2.31 -17.75
CA ALA A 267 -21.18 2.01 -17.98
C ALA A 267 -22.06 2.79 -16.99
N ALA A 268 -22.13 4.10 -17.16
CA ALA A 268 -23.02 5.02 -16.48
C ALA A 268 -23.37 6.13 -17.48
N ALA A 269 -24.47 5.88 -18.20
CA ALA A 269 -25.31 6.83 -18.95
C ALA A 269 -24.62 7.87 -19.86
N GLY A 270 -24.80 7.67 -21.18
CA GLY A 270 -24.81 8.74 -22.19
C GLY A 270 -23.44 9.24 -22.63
N GLY A 271 -23.23 9.34 -23.95
CA GLY A 271 -21.94 9.66 -24.55
C GLY A 271 -21.30 10.94 -24.02
N VAL A 272 -20.02 10.88 -23.67
CA VAL A 272 -19.22 12.03 -23.24
C VAL A 272 -17.76 11.86 -23.68
N ALA A 273 -17.12 13.01 -23.95
CA ALA A 273 -15.70 13.21 -24.25
C ALA A 273 -14.74 12.53 -23.25
N PRO A 274 -13.44 12.36 -23.60
CA PRO A 274 -12.44 11.75 -22.72
C PRO A 274 -12.38 12.46 -21.36
N LEU A 275 -12.44 11.69 -20.27
CA LEU A 275 -12.36 12.22 -18.92
C LEU A 275 -10.95 12.77 -18.62
N PRO A 276 -10.80 13.80 -17.76
CA PRO A 276 -9.50 14.30 -17.34
C PRO A 276 -8.64 13.20 -16.70
N ARG A 277 -7.33 13.22 -16.97
CA ARG A 277 -6.34 12.27 -16.40
C ARG A 277 -6.35 12.19 -14.87
N ASP A 278 -6.83 13.24 -14.21
CA ASP A 278 -6.81 13.39 -12.75
C ASP A 278 -8.05 12.80 -12.06
N GLN A 279 -8.98 12.19 -12.80
CA GLN A 279 -10.20 11.61 -12.22
C GLN A 279 -9.94 10.20 -11.68
N CYS A 280 -9.42 10.13 -10.46
CA CYS A 280 -9.27 8.89 -9.71
C CYS A 280 -10.53 8.56 -8.88
N ARG A 281 -10.66 7.30 -8.45
CA ARG A 281 -11.69 6.89 -7.48
C ARG A 281 -11.33 7.50 -6.13
N GLU A 282 -12.16 8.40 -5.62
CA GLU A 282 -12.08 8.79 -4.22
C GLU A 282 -12.55 7.60 -3.37
N GLY A 283 -11.65 7.05 -2.56
CA GLY A 283 -12.03 6.14 -1.49
C GLY A 283 -12.66 6.95 -0.36
N GLY A 284 -13.87 6.60 0.05
CA GLY A 284 -14.57 7.30 1.12
C GLY A 284 -13.84 7.20 2.47
N SER A 285 -14.04 8.21 3.31
CA SER A 285 -13.79 8.12 4.75
C SER A 285 -14.61 6.94 5.28
N VAL A 286 -13.97 5.82 5.62
CA VAL A 286 -14.64 4.77 6.38
C VAL A 286 -14.86 5.35 7.76
N ALA A 287 -16.04 5.93 7.98
CA ALA A 287 -16.48 6.32 9.30
C ALA A 287 -16.36 5.09 10.22
N ASP A 288 -15.75 5.27 11.38
CA ASP A 288 -15.55 4.24 12.39
C ASP A 288 -16.87 3.52 12.67
N GLY A 289 -17.01 2.33 12.08
CA GLY A 289 -18.15 1.45 12.29
C GLY A 289 -17.99 0.77 13.64
N ALA A 290 -18.45 1.45 14.70
CA ALA A 290 -18.83 0.79 15.93
C ALA A 290 -19.77 -0.37 15.59
N SER A 291 -19.45 -1.54 16.13
CA SER A 291 -20.30 -2.75 16.08
C SER A 291 -21.73 -2.38 16.46
N ARG A 292 -22.63 -2.32 15.47
CA ARG A 292 -24.07 -2.28 15.72
C ARG A 292 -24.53 -3.72 15.90
N ALA A 293 -24.65 -4.09 17.17
CA ALA A 293 -25.48 -5.20 17.60
C ALA A 293 -26.84 -5.13 16.89
N ALA A 294 -27.23 -6.26 16.29
CA ALA A 294 -28.55 -6.45 15.73
C ALA A 294 -29.59 -6.19 16.85
N SER A 295 -30.35 -5.13 16.68
CA SER A 295 -31.55 -4.86 17.49
C SER A 295 -32.67 -5.75 16.95
N GLY A 296 -33.31 -6.46 17.87
CA GLY A 296 -34.36 -7.42 17.58
C GLY A 296 -35.62 -6.79 16.95
N GLY A 297 -36.30 -7.64 16.19
CA GLY A 297 -37.66 -7.50 15.69
C GLY A 297 -38.26 -8.90 15.48
N PRO A 298 -39.59 -9.05 15.48
CA PRO A 298 -40.26 -9.87 16.49
C PRO A 298 -40.43 -11.35 16.14
N GLU A 299 -40.49 -12.09 17.25
CA GLU A 299 -41.01 -13.42 17.50
C GLU A 299 -42.23 -13.79 16.64
N VAL A 300 -42.11 -14.87 15.85
CA VAL A 300 -43.24 -15.64 15.33
C VAL A 300 -43.12 -17.06 15.87
N SER A 301 -44.04 -17.36 16.77
CA SER A 301 -44.21 -18.63 17.47
C SER A 301 -44.63 -19.73 16.51
N HIS A 302 -43.86 -20.82 16.43
CA HIS A 302 -44.39 -22.11 16.04
C HIS A 302 -44.01 -23.15 17.08
N THR A 303 -45.02 -23.48 17.88
CA THR A 303 -45.08 -24.55 18.85
C THR A 303 -45.09 -25.90 18.13
N TYR A 304 -44.13 -26.76 18.43
CA TYR A 304 -44.30 -28.21 18.31
C TYR A 304 -43.79 -28.87 19.60
N HIS A 305 -44.69 -29.66 20.20
CA HIS A 305 -44.56 -30.29 21.49
C HIS A 305 -43.93 -31.69 21.37
N VAL A 306 -43.06 -32.02 22.35
CA VAL A 306 -42.84 -33.35 22.99
C VAL A 306 -42.10 -34.38 22.10
N GLN A 307 -40.98 -34.99 22.54
CA GLN A 307 -40.95 -35.98 23.62
C GLN A 307 -39.52 -36.22 24.17
N LYS A 308 -39.39 -36.19 25.49
CA LYS A 308 -38.22 -36.68 26.23
C LYS A 308 -38.26 -38.22 26.28
N SER A 309 -37.15 -38.88 25.98
CA SER A 309 -36.82 -40.19 26.56
C SER A 309 -35.45 -40.12 27.21
N GLN A 310 -35.44 -40.25 28.54
CA GLN A 310 -34.25 -40.61 29.31
C GLN A 310 -33.89 -42.06 29.00
N ASN A 311 -32.60 -42.37 28.87
CA ASN A 311 -32.11 -43.63 29.39
C ASN A 311 -30.70 -43.48 29.98
N ARG A 312 -30.52 -44.20 31.08
CA ARG A 312 -29.43 -44.16 32.05
C ARG A 312 -28.24 -45.04 31.64
N ASP A 313 -27.07 -44.64 32.17
CA ASP A 313 -25.94 -45.43 32.67
C ASP A 313 -25.37 -46.58 31.83
N LEU A 314 -24.04 -46.55 31.57
CA LEU A 314 -23.13 -47.63 31.97
C LEU A 314 -21.64 -47.22 31.85
N HIS A 315 -20.92 -47.36 32.97
CA HIS A 315 -19.51 -47.77 33.17
C HIS A 315 -18.32 -47.19 32.37
N ASP A 316 -17.52 -46.38 33.08
CA ASP A 316 -16.16 -46.68 33.58
C ASP A 316 -15.19 -47.51 32.69
N LEU A 317 -14.10 -46.88 32.23
CA LEU A 317 -12.73 -47.43 32.36
C LEU A 317 -11.61 -46.44 31.95
N ARG A 318 -10.84 -46.08 32.97
CA ARG A 318 -9.44 -45.59 33.06
C ARG A 318 -8.50 -45.65 31.83
N THR A 319 -7.85 -44.50 31.62
CA THR A 319 -6.39 -44.21 31.73
C THR A 319 -5.33 -44.92 30.86
N TYR A 320 -4.32 -44.11 30.48
CA TYR A 320 -2.92 -44.41 30.05
C TYR A 320 -2.71 -44.68 28.55
N LEU A 321 -1.65 -44.25 27.85
CA LEU A 321 -0.37 -43.58 28.14
C LEU A 321 0.19 -43.02 26.81
N GLN A 322 0.87 -41.87 26.87
CA GLN A 322 1.93 -41.48 25.92
C GLN A 322 3.18 -42.35 26.13
N PRO A 323 4.04 -42.44 25.13
CA PRO A 323 5.31 -41.68 25.19
C PRO A 323 5.37 -40.48 24.25
#